data_AF-A0A179BNJ3-F1
#
_entry.id   AF-A0A179BNJ3-F1
#
_cell.length_a   1.000
_cell.length_b   1.000
_cell.length_c   1.000
_cell.angle_alpha   90.00
_cell.angle_beta   90.00
_cell.angle_gamma   90.00
#
_symmetry.space_group_name_H-M   'P 1'
#
loop_
_entity.id
_entity.type
_entity.pdbx_description
1 polymer ?
#
loop_
_entity_poly.entity_id
_entity_poly.type
_entity_poly.pdbx_seq_one_letter_code
_entity_poly.pdbx_strand_id
1 'polypeptide(L)'
;MADMNDDELLDALGVEVAPIKASSRTPREERIIAGFEDILRFHQTHGRAPLHGEGRDIFERLYAVRLDQIRKLPEAQTLLAGLDAPGLLSGAAAASVDVDAMDEDTLLAELGIGDGLADQNDVTVLRHVRSHVEKRAAAEEIADRTSCPDFDKFQPLFEQAERDLKSGHRMAQRFGRNASITSGDYFIVGGQLAYVAEIGETIKAPNGESDARLRVIYANGTESNLLRRSLQRALYKDDTGRRLSDPGIGPLFGDTPAQDDIETGTIYVLRSLSKHPFVVEHRELIHKIGVTGGKVETRIAGAEKDATYLLADVEVVATYKLHNLNRTRLENIFHRLFSAAQIDLTIEDRFGHPVKPREWFLVPLHVIDEAVQRIRDGSITDVVYDLKSARLIGQTQQ
;
A
#
# COMPACT_ATOMS: atom_id res chain seq x y z
N MET A 1 -0.59 -53.92 -4.06
CA MET A 1 -0.79 -53.38 -5.42
C MET A 1 0.53 -52.71 -5.78
N ALA A 2 1.13 -53.09 -6.91
CA ALA A 2 2.51 -52.74 -7.24
C ALA A 2 2.64 -51.23 -7.50
N ASP A 3 3.65 -50.59 -6.90
CA ASP A 3 4.11 -49.25 -7.27
C ASP A 3 4.79 -49.37 -8.63
N MET A 4 4.04 -49.11 -9.70
CA MET A 4 4.60 -49.03 -11.05
C MET A 4 5.14 -47.62 -11.28
N ASN A 5 6.37 -47.51 -11.79
CA ASN A 5 6.97 -46.23 -12.17
C ASN A 5 6.23 -45.65 -13.40
N ASP A 6 6.28 -44.32 -13.58
CA ASP A 6 5.62 -43.60 -14.67
C ASP A 6 6.00 -44.17 -16.06
N ASP A 7 7.23 -44.63 -16.23
CA ASP A 7 7.70 -45.29 -17.46
C ASP A 7 7.02 -46.64 -17.72
N GLU A 8 6.71 -47.41 -16.66
CA GLU A 8 6.01 -48.70 -16.78
C GLU A 8 4.52 -48.51 -17.08
N LEU A 9 3.93 -47.41 -16.60
CA LEU A 9 2.57 -46.99 -16.95
C LEU A 9 2.46 -46.57 -18.42
N LEU A 10 3.47 -45.87 -18.95
CA LEU A 10 3.52 -45.44 -20.35
C LEU A 10 3.63 -46.62 -21.31
N ASP A 11 4.44 -47.63 -20.97
CA ASP A 11 4.61 -48.83 -21.78
C ASP A 11 3.33 -49.71 -21.77
N ALA A 12 2.66 -49.81 -20.60
CA ALA A 12 1.38 -50.50 -20.47
C ALA A 12 0.23 -49.84 -21.28
N LEU A 13 0.35 -48.56 -21.63
CA LEU A 13 -0.62 -47.81 -22.43
C LEU A 13 -0.33 -47.86 -23.95
N GLY A 14 0.76 -48.50 -24.38
CA GLY A 14 1.07 -48.73 -25.80
C GLY A 14 1.31 -47.45 -26.61
N VAL A 15 1.77 -46.38 -25.96
CA VAL A 15 2.05 -45.09 -26.61
C VAL A 15 3.52 -45.04 -27.01
N GLU A 16 3.83 -45.29 -28.28
CA GLU A 16 5.16 -45.02 -28.83
C GLU A 16 5.39 -43.50 -28.90
N VAL A 17 6.16 -42.95 -27.97
CA VAL A 17 6.56 -41.54 -28.02
C VAL A 17 7.74 -41.39 -28.99
N ALA A 18 7.48 -40.86 -30.18
CA ALA A 18 8.54 -40.53 -31.12
C ALA A 18 9.54 -39.53 -30.49
N PRO A 19 10.86 -39.74 -30.61
CA PRO A 19 11.84 -38.88 -29.97
C PRO A 19 11.75 -37.47 -30.56
N ILE A 20 11.52 -36.48 -29.69
CA ILE A 20 11.54 -35.06 -30.03
C ILE A 20 12.95 -34.76 -30.54
N LYS A 21 13.07 -34.42 -31.83
CA LYS A 21 14.34 -33.93 -32.40
C LYS A 21 14.79 -32.73 -31.58
N ALA A 22 15.88 -32.88 -30.82
CA ALA A 22 16.52 -31.79 -30.12
C ALA A 22 16.86 -30.69 -31.13
N SER A 23 16.27 -29.50 -30.99
CA SER A 23 16.66 -28.35 -31.78
C SER A 23 18.13 -28.05 -31.43
N SER A 24 19.02 -28.09 -32.43
CA SER A 24 20.43 -27.75 -32.27
C SER A 24 20.65 -26.23 -32.10
N ARG A 25 19.62 -25.49 -31.69
CA ARG A 25 19.56 -24.04 -31.76
C ARG A 25 19.63 -23.43 -30.37
N THR A 26 20.39 -22.35 -30.24
CA THR A 26 20.49 -21.63 -28.97
C THR A 26 19.19 -20.84 -28.70
N PRO A 27 18.83 -20.56 -27.43
CA PRO A 27 17.67 -19.72 -27.11
C PRO A 27 17.70 -18.32 -27.74
N ARG A 28 18.91 -17.84 -28.09
CA ARG A 28 19.10 -16.59 -28.84
C ARG A 28 18.72 -16.75 -30.31
N GLU A 29 19.14 -17.83 -30.95
CA GLU A 29 18.76 -18.14 -32.34
C GLU A 29 17.26 -18.33 -32.50
N GLU A 30 16.61 -19.03 -31.57
CA GLU A 30 15.16 -19.23 -31.59
C GLU A 30 14.38 -17.90 -31.49
N ARG A 31 14.87 -16.94 -30.70
CA ARG A 31 14.27 -15.59 -30.62
C ARG A 31 14.46 -14.79 -31.90
N ILE A 32 15.61 -14.92 -32.56
CA ILE A 32 15.88 -14.25 -33.84
C ILE A 32 14.96 -14.83 -34.92
N ILE A 33 14.80 -16.16 -34.95
CA ILE A 33 13.90 -16.86 -35.87
C ILE A 33 12.45 -16.45 -35.67
N ALA A 34 11.93 -16.53 -34.43
CA ALA A 34 10.55 -16.13 -34.13
C ALA A 34 10.29 -14.66 -34.49
N GLY A 35 11.26 -13.78 -34.20
CA GLY A 35 11.17 -12.37 -34.55
C GLY A 35 11.16 -12.10 -36.06
N PHE A 36 11.82 -12.93 -36.86
CA PHE A 36 11.81 -12.85 -38.32
C PHE A 36 10.54 -13.46 -38.93
N GLU A 37 10.00 -14.54 -38.33
CA GLU A 37 8.73 -15.14 -38.75
C GLU A 37 7.55 -14.16 -38.64
N ASP A 38 7.52 -13.31 -37.60
CA ASP A 38 6.53 -12.24 -37.48
C ASP A 38 6.62 -11.25 -38.66
N ILE A 39 7.84 -10.90 -39.08
CA ILE A 39 8.10 -10.00 -40.22
C ILE A 39 7.70 -10.69 -41.54
N LEU A 40 7.97 -11.99 -41.69
CA LEU A 40 7.52 -12.77 -42.85
C LEU A 40 6.00 -12.84 -42.93
N ARG A 41 5.31 -13.02 -41.80
CA ARG A 41 3.83 -13.00 -41.76
C ARG A 41 3.28 -11.63 -42.15
N PHE A 42 3.92 -10.55 -41.71
CA PHE A 42 3.58 -9.20 -42.18
C PHE A 42 3.76 -9.08 -43.69
N HIS A 43 4.90 -9.52 -44.24
CA HIS A 43 5.17 -9.50 -45.68
C HIS A 43 4.18 -10.34 -46.48
N GLN A 44 3.79 -11.52 -46.01
CA GLN A 44 2.77 -12.37 -46.66
C GLN A 44 1.40 -11.68 -46.70
N THR A 45 1.06 -10.93 -45.66
CA THR A 45 -0.24 -10.27 -45.52
C THR A 45 -0.31 -8.96 -46.32
N HIS A 46 0.77 -8.18 -46.33
CA HIS A 46 0.80 -6.84 -46.93
C HIS A 46 1.54 -6.77 -48.27
N GLY A 47 2.22 -7.85 -48.68
CA GLY A 47 2.97 -7.94 -49.93
C GLY A 47 4.20 -7.02 -50.00
N ARG A 48 4.61 -6.42 -48.86
CA ARG A 48 5.73 -5.47 -48.78
C ARG A 48 6.46 -5.58 -47.45
N ALA A 49 7.70 -5.10 -47.43
CA ALA A 49 8.48 -4.96 -46.20
C ALA A 49 7.85 -3.90 -45.26
N PRO A 50 7.97 -4.08 -43.92
CA PRO A 50 7.53 -3.06 -42.97
C PRO A 50 8.38 -1.78 -43.11
N LEU A 51 7.75 -0.61 -43.03
CA LEU A 51 8.39 0.70 -43.18
C LEU A 51 8.22 1.56 -41.93
N HIS A 52 9.17 2.49 -41.73
CA HIS A 52 9.06 3.55 -40.74
C HIS A 52 8.05 4.61 -41.18
N GLY A 53 7.37 5.25 -40.22
CA GLY A 53 6.50 6.39 -40.48
C GLY A 53 5.37 6.57 -39.46
N GLU A 54 5.08 7.81 -39.08
CA GLU A 54 4.11 8.14 -38.03
C GLU A 54 2.65 7.82 -38.41
N GLY A 55 2.33 7.82 -39.71
CA GLY A 55 1.03 7.41 -40.23
C GLY A 55 0.85 5.89 -40.45
N ARG A 56 1.80 5.06 -39.98
CA ARG A 56 1.74 3.60 -40.10
C ARG A 56 1.34 2.95 -38.78
N ASP A 57 0.79 1.74 -38.89
CA ASP A 57 0.37 0.96 -37.72
C ASP A 57 1.53 0.73 -36.75
N ILE A 58 1.21 0.62 -35.46
CA ILE A 58 2.20 0.47 -34.38
C ILE A 58 3.02 -0.82 -34.59
N PHE A 59 2.37 -1.90 -35.05
CA PHE A 59 3.05 -3.16 -35.32
C PHE A 59 3.95 -3.09 -36.56
N GLU A 60 3.54 -2.38 -37.63
CA GLU A 60 4.39 -2.16 -38.81
C GLU A 60 5.69 -1.42 -38.42
N ARG A 61 5.60 -0.39 -37.58
CA ARG A 61 6.78 0.32 -37.07
C ARG A 61 7.69 -0.57 -36.24
N LEU A 62 7.12 -1.40 -35.37
CA LEU A 62 7.88 -2.35 -34.56
C LEU A 62 8.61 -3.37 -35.44
N TYR A 63 7.94 -3.90 -36.47
CA TYR A 63 8.55 -4.84 -37.42
C TYR A 63 9.61 -4.18 -38.29
N ALA A 64 9.46 -2.90 -38.65
CA ALA A 64 10.48 -2.15 -39.40
C ALA A 64 11.77 -1.99 -38.59
N VAL A 65 11.66 -1.55 -37.33
CA VAL A 65 12.79 -1.44 -36.41
C VAL A 65 13.44 -2.81 -36.19
N ARG A 66 12.64 -3.85 -36.01
CA ARG A 66 13.14 -5.21 -35.78
C ARG A 66 13.86 -5.77 -37.01
N LEU A 67 13.35 -5.53 -38.22
CA LEU A 67 14.00 -5.92 -39.48
C LEU A 67 15.37 -5.23 -39.62
N ASP A 68 15.46 -3.95 -39.29
CA ASP A 68 16.73 -3.21 -39.32
C ASP A 68 17.75 -3.74 -38.31
N GLN A 69 17.31 -4.09 -37.10
CA GLN A 69 18.18 -4.71 -36.10
C GLN A 69 18.66 -6.10 -36.53
N ILE A 70 17.79 -6.90 -37.16
CA ILE A 70 18.15 -8.22 -37.69
C ILE A 70 19.18 -8.08 -38.83
N ARG A 71 19.02 -7.11 -39.72
CA ARG A 71 19.98 -6.84 -40.82
C ARG A 71 21.38 -6.44 -40.31
N LYS A 72 21.47 -5.79 -39.14
CA LYS A 72 22.74 -5.40 -38.51
C LYS A 72 23.50 -6.58 -37.88
N LEU A 73 22.84 -7.71 -37.64
CA LEU A 73 23.46 -8.87 -37.01
C LEU A 73 24.12 -9.80 -38.06
N PRO A 74 25.43 -10.05 -38.00
CA PRO A 74 26.12 -10.90 -38.97
C PRO A 74 25.67 -12.37 -38.90
N GLU A 75 25.33 -12.85 -37.69
CA GLU A 75 24.81 -14.21 -37.45
C GLU A 75 23.41 -14.44 -38.03
N ALA A 76 22.62 -13.37 -38.21
CA ALA A 76 21.25 -13.47 -38.68
C ALA A 76 21.15 -13.82 -40.16
N GLN A 77 22.10 -13.37 -40.99
CA GLN A 77 22.10 -13.69 -42.42
C GLN A 77 22.26 -15.19 -42.67
N THR A 78 23.19 -15.85 -41.97
CA THR A 78 23.42 -17.29 -42.11
C THR A 78 22.29 -18.11 -41.48
N LEU A 79 21.77 -17.67 -40.32
CA LEU A 79 20.71 -18.36 -39.60
C LEU A 79 19.36 -18.33 -40.34
N LEU A 80 19.02 -17.19 -40.94
CA LEU A 80 17.72 -16.92 -41.55
C LEU A 80 17.72 -17.11 -43.08
N ALA A 81 18.85 -17.45 -43.70
CA ALA A 81 18.94 -17.67 -45.15
C ALA A 81 17.91 -18.66 -45.69
N GLY A 82 17.60 -19.72 -44.93
CA GLY A 82 16.59 -20.71 -45.31
C GLY A 82 15.13 -20.24 -45.15
N LEU A 83 14.90 -19.15 -44.41
CA LEU A 83 13.58 -18.57 -44.15
C LEU A 83 13.33 -17.30 -44.98
N ASP A 84 14.39 -16.64 -45.47
CA ASP A 84 14.31 -15.42 -46.27
C ASP A 84 14.00 -15.68 -47.76
N ALA A 85 12.91 -16.39 -48.04
CA ALA A 85 12.37 -16.53 -49.39
C ALA A 85 12.08 -15.19 -50.11
N PRO A 86 11.59 -14.13 -49.43
CA PRO A 86 11.33 -12.83 -50.07
C PRO A 86 12.56 -11.92 -50.23
N GLY A 87 13.75 -12.30 -49.73
CA GLY A 87 14.96 -11.48 -49.84
C GLY A 87 14.92 -10.19 -48.99
N LEU A 88 14.23 -10.21 -47.85
CA LEU A 88 14.10 -9.07 -46.94
C LEU A 88 15.42 -8.75 -46.22
N LEU A 89 16.36 -9.68 -46.12
CA LEU A 89 17.64 -9.46 -45.46
C LEU A 89 18.69 -8.83 -46.38
N SER A 90 18.51 -8.91 -47.70
CA SER A 90 19.44 -8.36 -48.71
C SER A 90 19.12 -6.91 -49.11
N GLY A 91 17.97 -6.38 -48.69
CA GLY A 91 17.61 -4.99 -48.92
C GLY A 91 18.56 -4.05 -48.19
N ALA A 92 19.29 -3.23 -48.96
CA ALA A 92 20.08 -2.12 -48.43
C ALA A 92 19.23 -1.35 -47.43
N ALA A 93 19.75 -1.16 -46.21
CA ALA A 93 19.15 -0.25 -45.26
C ALA A 93 18.83 1.04 -46.02
N ALA A 94 17.54 1.42 -46.07
CA ALA A 94 17.15 2.68 -46.68
C ALA A 94 18.10 3.74 -46.11
N ALA A 95 18.81 4.42 -47.02
CA ALA A 95 19.98 5.23 -46.70
C ALA A 95 19.78 5.92 -45.37
N SER A 96 20.58 5.53 -44.37
CA SER A 96 20.74 6.36 -43.19
C SER A 96 21.17 7.70 -43.74
N VAL A 97 20.28 8.69 -43.68
CA VAL A 97 20.64 10.08 -43.88
C VAL A 97 21.80 10.30 -42.91
N ASP A 98 22.98 10.52 -43.48
CA ASP A 98 24.21 10.69 -42.71
C ASP A 98 24.12 12.04 -42.01
N VAL A 99 23.58 12.01 -40.80
CA VAL A 99 23.33 13.19 -39.97
C VAL A 99 24.64 13.95 -39.73
N ASP A 100 25.78 13.26 -39.78
CA ASP A 100 27.12 13.85 -39.60
C ASP A 100 27.63 14.59 -40.85
N ALA A 101 27.00 14.41 -42.02
CA ALA A 101 27.36 15.08 -43.27
C ALA A 101 26.44 16.25 -43.65
N MET A 102 25.38 16.49 -42.87
CA MET A 102 24.42 17.57 -43.10
C MET A 102 24.80 18.81 -42.30
N ASP A 103 24.71 19.96 -42.95
CA ASP A 103 24.82 21.26 -42.30
C ASP A 103 23.62 21.50 -41.35
N GLU A 104 23.85 22.21 -40.25
CA GLU A 104 22.91 22.55 -39.19
C GLU A 104 21.63 23.21 -39.75
N ASP A 105 21.78 24.05 -40.78
CA ASP A 105 20.66 24.70 -41.48
C ASP A 105 19.85 23.70 -42.32
N THR A 106 20.52 22.67 -42.87
CA THR A 106 19.86 21.63 -43.67
C THR A 106 19.08 20.67 -42.77
N LEU A 107 19.64 20.33 -41.60
CA LEU A 107 18.99 19.52 -40.57
C LEU A 107 17.72 20.19 -40.04
N LEU A 108 17.76 21.51 -39.81
CA LEU A 108 16.61 22.31 -39.37
C LEU A 108 15.46 22.32 -40.38
N ALA A 109 15.78 22.37 -41.68
CA ALA A 109 14.79 22.33 -42.75
C ALA A 109 14.11 20.95 -42.87
N GLU A 110 14.88 19.85 -42.76
CA GLU A 110 14.36 18.48 -42.79
C GLU A 110 13.43 18.18 -41.58
N LEU A 111 13.71 18.79 -40.42
CA LEU A 111 12.89 18.73 -39.21
C LEU A 111 11.61 19.56 -39.28
N GLY A 112 11.41 20.34 -40.35
CA GLY A 112 10.23 21.21 -40.53
C GLY A 112 10.22 22.44 -39.62
N ILE A 113 11.38 22.85 -39.08
CA ILE A 113 11.52 23.97 -38.12
C ILE A 113 11.96 25.27 -38.86
N GLY A 114 11.92 25.30 -40.19
CA GLY A 114 12.22 26.50 -40.97
C GLY A 114 11.14 27.58 -40.85
N ASP A 115 11.49 28.69 -40.20
CA ASP A 115 10.84 30.03 -40.11
C ASP A 115 9.49 30.25 -40.82
N GLY A 116 8.48 29.47 -40.46
CA GLY A 116 7.11 29.59 -40.94
C GLY A 116 6.14 29.69 -39.78
N LEU A 117 5.72 30.92 -39.47
CA LEU A 117 4.55 31.32 -38.68
C LEU A 117 3.86 30.19 -37.88
N ALA A 118 4.07 30.20 -36.56
CA ALA A 118 3.44 29.33 -35.58
C ALA A 118 1.95 29.06 -35.88
N ASP A 119 1.68 27.90 -36.46
CA ASP A 119 0.33 27.40 -36.66
C ASP A 119 -0.21 26.87 -35.32
N GLN A 120 -1.52 26.98 -35.12
CA GLN A 120 -2.19 26.70 -33.85
C GLN A 120 -2.27 25.19 -33.51
N ASN A 121 -1.50 24.35 -34.20
CA ASN A 121 -1.41 22.91 -34.03
C ASN A 121 0.03 22.41 -33.82
N ASP A 122 0.92 23.28 -33.35
CA ASP A 122 2.31 22.95 -33.06
C ASP A 122 2.44 21.88 -31.95
N VAL A 123 3.08 20.75 -32.27
CA VAL A 123 3.37 19.62 -31.38
C VAL A 123 4.27 20.01 -30.21
N THR A 124 5.03 21.11 -30.34
CA THR A 124 5.84 21.65 -29.24
C THR A 124 4.98 22.25 -28.13
N VAL A 125 3.69 22.52 -28.38
CA VAL A 125 2.75 23.10 -27.41
C VAL A 125 1.83 22.01 -26.84
N LEU A 126 2.28 21.40 -25.74
CA LEU A 126 1.51 20.41 -24.98
C LEU A 126 0.28 21.05 -24.31
N ARG A 127 -0.91 20.93 -24.92
CA ARG A 127 -2.18 21.51 -24.39
C ARG A 127 -2.86 20.71 -23.27
N HIS A 128 -2.54 19.42 -23.12
CA HIS A 128 -3.26 18.52 -22.22
C HIS A 128 -2.39 17.84 -21.15
N VAL A 129 -1.13 18.22 -21.03
CA VAL A 129 -0.21 17.67 -20.02
C VAL A 129 0.49 18.83 -19.31
N ARG A 130 0.35 18.88 -17.98
CA ARG A 130 1.09 19.86 -17.14
C ARG A 130 2.58 19.81 -17.47
N SER A 131 3.16 20.97 -17.76
CA SER A 131 4.53 21.06 -18.23
C SER A 131 5.51 20.54 -17.17
N HIS A 132 6.70 20.08 -17.59
CA HIS A 132 7.74 19.66 -16.64
C HIS A 132 8.15 20.80 -15.69
N VAL A 133 8.02 22.05 -16.14
CA VAL A 133 8.21 23.25 -15.32
C VAL A 133 7.09 23.39 -14.29
N GLU A 134 5.83 23.08 -14.60
CA GLU A 134 4.74 23.03 -13.60
C GLU A 134 4.85 21.82 -12.66
N LYS A 135 5.42 20.69 -13.11
CA LYS A 135 5.70 19.53 -12.24
C LYS A 135 6.90 19.76 -11.33
N ARG A 136 7.92 20.50 -11.79
CA ARG A 136 9.04 20.96 -10.97
C ARG A 136 8.65 22.12 -10.07
N ALA A 137 7.88 23.09 -10.57
CA ALA A 137 7.30 24.16 -9.77
C ALA A 137 6.39 23.57 -8.68
N ALA A 138 5.51 22.61 -8.96
CA ALA A 138 4.72 21.92 -7.93
C ALA A 138 5.56 21.03 -6.97
N ALA A 139 6.84 20.78 -7.28
CA ALA A 139 7.79 20.09 -6.40
C ALA A 139 8.77 21.05 -5.68
N GLU A 140 8.85 22.31 -6.13
CA GLU A 140 9.61 23.43 -5.57
C GLU A 140 8.71 24.51 -4.94
N GLU A 141 7.38 24.37 -5.02
CA GLU A 141 6.36 25.16 -4.33
C GLU A 141 6.32 24.76 -2.85
N ILE A 142 7.48 24.84 -2.21
CA ILE A 142 7.57 25.25 -0.82
C ILE A 142 7.06 26.70 -0.88
N ALA A 143 5.75 26.89 -0.74
CA ALA A 143 5.15 28.21 -0.71
C ALA A 143 5.97 29.10 0.21
N ASP A 144 6.42 30.25 -0.32
CA ASP A 144 7.31 31.21 0.33
C ASP A 144 6.99 31.29 1.81
N ARG A 145 7.93 30.84 2.64
CA ARG A 145 7.78 30.92 4.09
C ARG A 145 7.79 32.39 4.46
N THR A 146 6.64 32.91 4.86
CA THR A 146 6.52 34.30 5.33
C THR A 146 6.73 34.34 6.83
N SER A 147 7.14 35.50 7.35
CA SER A 147 7.17 35.69 8.81
C SER A 147 5.76 35.61 9.37
N CYS A 148 5.58 34.86 10.47
CA CYS A 148 4.29 34.67 11.12
C CYS A 148 4.04 35.84 12.10
N PRO A 149 3.05 36.71 11.85
CA PRO A 149 2.84 37.93 12.65
C PRO A 149 2.26 37.66 14.04
N ASP A 150 1.61 36.52 14.26
CA ASP A 150 0.99 36.10 15.53
C ASP A 150 1.72 34.90 16.16
N PHE A 151 3.02 34.73 15.85
CA PHE A 151 3.83 33.62 16.36
C PHE A 151 3.85 33.53 17.89
N ASP A 152 3.73 34.64 18.61
CA ASP A 152 3.65 34.67 20.08
C ASP A 152 2.56 33.75 20.65
N LYS A 153 1.46 33.53 19.90
CA LYS A 153 0.38 32.61 20.29
C LYS A 153 0.78 31.14 20.15
N PHE A 154 1.67 30.84 19.22
CA PHE A 154 2.07 29.48 18.86
C PHE A 154 3.40 29.06 19.48
N GLN A 155 4.26 30.01 19.84
CA GLN A 155 5.51 29.76 20.57
C GLN A 155 5.34 28.83 21.79
N PRO A 156 4.37 29.04 22.71
CA PRO A 156 4.21 28.13 23.86
C PRO A 156 3.82 26.70 23.46
N LEU A 157 3.15 26.52 22.32
CA LEU A 157 2.78 25.21 21.78
C LEU A 157 4.01 24.44 21.29
N PHE A 158 4.94 25.12 20.62
CA PHE A 158 6.22 24.53 20.20
C PHE A 158 7.09 24.17 21.39
N GLU A 159 7.20 25.07 22.39
CA GLU A 159 7.95 24.81 23.62
C GLU A 159 7.36 23.64 24.43
N GLN A 160 6.05 23.49 24.41
CA GLN A 160 5.39 22.34 25.03
C GLN A 160 5.66 21.05 24.24
N ALA A 161 5.50 21.07 22.91
CA ALA A 161 5.77 19.90 22.07
C ALA A 161 7.23 19.41 22.18
N GLU A 162 8.20 20.33 22.26
CA GLU A 162 9.61 19.95 22.50
C GLU A 162 9.86 19.36 23.88
N ARG A 163 9.22 19.92 24.92
CA ARG A 163 9.28 19.36 26.28
C ARG A 163 8.68 17.96 26.31
N ASP A 164 7.51 17.77 25.70
CA ASP A 164 6.82 16.49 25.62
C ASP A 164 7.64 15.45 24.84
N LEU A 165 8.35 15.87 23.78
CA LEU A 165 9.22 15.00 23.00
C LEU A 165 10.46 14.58 23.82
N LYS A 166 11.02 15.49 24.62
CA LYS A 166 12.16 15.20 25.52
C LYS A 166 11.76 14.31 26.70
N SER A 167 10.56 14.47 27.23
CA SER A 167 10.05 13.66 28.34
C SER A 167 9.40 12.34 27.90
N GLY A 168 9.22 12.14 26.59
CA GLY A 168 8.60 10.93 26.02
C GLY A 168 7.07 10.90 26.09
N HIS A 169 6.42 12.01 26.42
CA HIS A 169 4.95 12.14 26.36
C HIS A 169 4.43 12.27 24.92
N ARG A 170 5.26 12.76 24.00
CA ARG A 170 5.04 12.71 22.56
C ARG A 170 6.14 11.91 21.89
N MET A 171 5.79 11.19 20.82
CA MET A 171 6.73 10.43 19.99
C MET A 171 6.69 10.93 18.55
N ALA A 172 7.84 10.99 17.89
CA ALA A 172 7.94 11.38 16.48
C ALA A 172 7.94 10.14 15.58
N GLN A 173 6.77 9.82 15.03
CA GLN A 173 6.50 8.65 14.17
C GLN A 173 6.70 9.00 12.69
N ARG A 174 7.17 8.08 11.85
CA ARG A 174 7.27 8.33 10.39
C ARG A 174 5.90 8.60 9.78
N PHE A 175 5.84 9.54 8.84
CA PHE A 175 4.59 9.85 8.14
C PHE A 175 4.21 8.74 7.14
N GLY A 176 3.08 8.06 7.37
CA GLY A 176 2.59 6.93 6.56
C GLY A 176 1.76 7.35 5.33
N ARG A 177 1.57 6.42 4.38
CA ARG A 177 0.95 6.68 3.05
C ARG A 177 -0.52 7.18 3.09
N ASN A 178 -1.25 6.96 4.19
CA ASN A 178 -2.66 7.34 4.34
C ASN A 178 -2.95 8.21 5.58
N ALA A 179 -1.95 8.93 6.10
CA ALA A 179 -2.15 9.77 7.29
C ALA A 179 -3.04 10.99 6.96
N SER A 180 -4.18 11.09 7.65
CA SER A 180 -5.02 12.28 7.64
C SER A 180 -4.29 13.43 8.35
N ILE A 181 -4.40 14.63 7.78
CA ILE A 181 -3.91 15.87 8.38
C ILE A 181 -5.11 16.64 8.90
N THR A 182 -5.08 16.95 10.19
CA THR A 182 -6.09 17.70 10.93
C THR A 182 -5.47 18.97 11.54
N SER A 183 -6.30 19.99 11.81
CA SER A 183 -5.87 21.15 12.58
C SER A 183 -5.48 20.70 13.99
N GLY A 184 -4.39 21.23 14.52
CA GLY A 184 -3.81 20.80 15.79
C GLY A 184 -2.67 19.79 15.66
N ASP A 185 -2.45 19.23 14.47
CA ASP A 185 -1.37 18.25 14.27
C ASP A 185 0.01 18.90 14.24
N TYR A 186 0.99 18.16 14.75
CA TYR A 186 2.41 18.51 14.74
C TYR A 186 3.19 17.57 13.82
N PHE A 187 4.10 18.15 13.05
CA PHE A 187 4.94 17.45 12.10
C PHE A 187 6.39 17.91 12.19
N ILE A 188 7.31 17.09 11.69
CA ILE A 188 8.70 17.45 11.45
C ILE A 188 8.87 17.44 9.93
N VAL A 189 9.16 18.62 9.36
CA VAL A 189 9.38 18.81 7.92
C VAL A 189 10.74 19.47 7.74
N GLY A 190 11.66 18.81 7.04
CA GLY A 190 13.04 19.24 6.84
C GLY A 190 13.80 19.38 8.16
N GLY A 191 13.56 18.49 9.12
CA GLY A 191 14.13 18.56 10.47
C GLY A 191 13.57 19.67 11.37
N GLN A 192 12.53 20.39 10.94
CA GLN A 192 11.94 21.49 11.68
C GLN A 192 10.51 21.18 12.14
N LEU A 193 10.16 21.54 13.37
CA LEU A 193 8.80 21.37 13.88
C LEU A 193 7.84 22.31 13.15
N ALA A 194 6.70 21.76 12.73
CA ALA A 194 5.61 22.43 12.05
C ALA A 194 4.28 22.09 12.74
N TYR A 195 3.39 23.06 12.82
CA TYR A 195 2.07 22.95 13.44
C TYR A 195 1.00 23.39 12.45
N VAL A 196 -0.05 22.59 12.30
CA VAL A 196 -1.20 22.94 11.44
C VAL A 196 -2.18 23.77 12.24
N ALA A 197 -2.15 25.08 12.06
CA ALA A 197 -3.02 26.00 12.77
C ALA A 197 -4.46 25.90 12.28
N GLU A 198 -4.67 25.97 10.96
CA GLU A 198 -6.00 26.05 10.37
C GLU A 198 -6.08 25.24 9.08
N ILE A 199 -7.25 24.65 8.83
CA ILE A 199 -7.61 24.01 7.56
C ILE A 199 -8.71 24.85 6.92
N GLY A 200 -8.42 25.39 5.75
CA GLY A 200 -9.37 26.15 4.94
C GLY A 200 -10.41 25.27 4.25
N GLU A 201 -11.15 25.86 3.33
CA GLU A 201 -12.24 25.19 2.64
C GLU A 201 -11.78 23.96 1.85
N THR A 202 -12.65 22.94 1.81
CA THR A 202 -12.38 21.71 1.06
C THR A 202 -12.59 21.96 -0.44
N ILE A 203 -11.50 21.85 -1.19
CA ILE A 203 -11.45 21.95 -2.64
C ILE A 203 -11.58 20.53 -3.21
N LYS A 204 -12.54 20.30 -4.11
CA LYS A 204 -12.60 19.03 -4.85
C LYS A 204 -11.62 19.08 -6.00
N ALA A 205 -10.65 18.17 -5.99
CA ALA A 205 -9.72 18.03 -7.09
C ALA A 205 -10.40 17.30 -8.28
N PRO A 206 -9.91 17.50 -9.53
CA PRO A 206 -10.49 16.89 -10.74
C PRO A 206 -10.53 15.35 -10.74
N ASN A 207 -9.75 14.71 -9.87
CA ASN A 207 -9.72 13.26 -9.66
C ASN A 207 -10.74 12.75 -8.62
N GLY A 208 -11.61 13.62 -8.10
CA GLY A 208 -12.64 13.27 -7.11
C GLY A 208 -12.15 13.26 -5.65
N GLU A 209 -10.87 13.48 -5.40
CA GLU A 209 -10.30 13.57 -4.05
C GLU A 209 -10.48 14.97 -3.44
N SER A 210 -10.60 15.04 -2.12
CA SER A 210 -10.65 16.32 -1.39
C SER A 210 -9.23 16.86 -1.14
N ASP A 211 -9.06 18.17 -1.29
CA ASP A 211 -7.86 18.92 -0.90
C ASP A 211 -8.29 20.13 -0.07
N ALA A 212 -7.38 20.76 0.66
CA ALA A 212 -7.67 21.97 1.43
C ALA A 212 -6.39 22.79 1.60
N ARG A 213 -6.53 24.11 1.70
CA ARG A 213 -5.40 24.96 2.10
C ARG A 213 -5.17 24.84 3.60
N LEU A 214 -3.91 24.76 4.00
CA LEU A 214 -3.46 24.63 5.37
C LEU A 214 -2.61 25.84 5.74
N ARG A 215 -2.90 26.45 6.88
CA ARG A 215 -1.99 27.40 7.52
C ARG A 215 -1.03 26.63 8.41
N VAL A 216 0.20 26.46 7.95
CA VAL A 216 1.24 25.71 8.66
C VAL A 216 2.25 26.69 9.26
N ILE A 217 2.47 26.60 10.56
CA ILE A 217 3.39 27.45 11.30
C ILE A 217 4.62 26.62 11.67
N TYR A 218 5.81 27.19 11.55
CA TYR A 218 7.07 26.54 11.86
C TYR A 218 7.69 27.11 13.15
N ALA A 219 8.45 26.28 13.85
CA ALA A 219 9.10 26.65 15.12
C ALA A 219 10.08 27.84 15.01
N ASN A 220 10.54 28.22 13.80
CA ASN A 220 11.38 29.42 13.61
C ASN A 220 10.59 30.72 13.43
N GLY A 221 9.28 30.73 13.68
CA GLY A 221 8.48 31.94 13.51
C GLY A 221 8.10 32.24 12.06
N THR A 222 8.17 31.26 11.17
CA THR A 222 7.66 31.39 9.80
C THR A 222 6.36 30.62 9.63
N GLU A 223 5.52 31.04 8.69
CA GLU A 223 4.33 30.32 8.29
C GLU A 223 4.31 30.07 6.78
N SER A 224 3.57 29.07 6.36
CA SER A 224 3.38 28.73 4.95
C SER A 224 1.93 28.31 4.72
N ASN A 225 1.39 28.76 3.60
CA ASN A 225 0.03 28.42 3.17
C ASN A 225 0.10 27.31 2.12
N LEU A 226 0.09 26.06 2.59
CA LEU A 226 0.33 24.87 1.77
C LEU A 226 -0.98 24.16 1.48
N LEU A 227 -1.10 23.55 0.30
CA LEU A 227 -2.14 22.54 0.08
C LEU A 227 -1.86 21.30 0.93
N ARG A 228 -2.92 20.67 1.45
CA ARG A 228 -2.82 19.44 2.25
C ARG A 228 -2.01 18.37 1.55
N ARG A 229 -2.22 18.19 0.24
CA ARG A 229 -1.44 17.24 -0.56
C ARG A 229 0.03 17.60 -0.71
N SER A 230 0.34 18.88 -0.81
CA SER A 230 1.73 19.35 -0.90
C SER A 230 2.46 19.04 0.41
N LEU A 231 1.82 19.27 1.57
CA LEU A 231 2.37 18.89 2.87
C LEU A 231 2.57 17.36 2.98
N GLN A 232 1.59 16.55 2.55
CA GLN A 232 1.73 15.08 2.53
C GLN A 232 2.91 14.63 1.67
N ARG A 233 3.07 15.21 0.48
CA ARG A 233 4.19 14.87 -0.42
C ARG A 233 5.54 15.29 0.17
N ALA A 234 5.60 16.47 0.81
CA ALA A 234 6.81 16.94 1.47
C ALA A 234 7.22 15.99 2.60
N LEU A 235 6.27 15.58 3.44
CA LEU A 235 6.49 14.61 4.52
C LEU A 235 6.88 13.22 4.02
N TYR A 236 6.39 12.81 2.84
CA TYR A 236 6.73 11.51 2.25
C TYR A 236 8.11 11.50 1.58
N LYS A 237 8.49 12.59 0.92
CA LYS A 237 9.77 12.72 0.23
C LYS A 237 10.94 12.96 1.20
N ASP A 238 10.65 13.54 2.35
CA ASP A 238 11.63 13.83 3.38
C ASP A 238 11.87 12.62 4.29
N ASP A 239 13.12 12.14 4.34
CA ASP A 239 13.52 11.05 5.23
C ASP A 239 13.38 11.40 6.72
N THR A 240 13.34 12.70 7.05
CA THR A 240 13.09 13.22 8.40
C THR A 240 11.61 13.50 8.67
N GLY A 241 10.75 13.25 7.68
CA GLY A 241 9.30 13.46 7.74
C GLY A 241 8.63 12.63 8.84
N ARG A 242 8.24 13.29 9.92
CA ARG A 242 7.60 12.65 11.07
C ARG A 242 6.33 13.37 11.49
N ARG A 243 5.36 12.65 12.02
CA ARG A 243 4.21 13.17 12.77
C ARG A 243 4.49 13.00 14.25
N LEU A 244 4.21 14.02 15.05
CA LEU A 244 4.24 13.86 16.50
C LEU A 244 2.91 13.25 16.95
N SER A 245 2.99 12.27 17.85
CA SER A 245 1.81 11.73 18.53
C SER A 245 1.16 12.78 19.42
N ASP A 246 -0.10 12.55 19.77
CA ASP A 246 -0.79 13.37 20.76
C ASP A 246 -0.19 13.16 22.15
N PRO A 247 -0.17 14.20 23.01
CA PRO A 247 0.55 14.21 24.28
C PRO A 247 -0.06 13.30 25.34
N GLY A 248 -1.28 12.79 25.10
CA GLY A 248 -1.94 11.77 25.94
C GLY A 248 -1.76 10.34 25.43
N ILE A 249 -1.14 10.16 24.26
CA ILE A 249 -0.90 8.85 23.64
C ILE A 249 0.57 8.50 23.83
N GLY A 250 0.95 8.25 25.09
CA GLY A 250 2.14 7.43 25.41
C GLY A 250 2.00 6.03 24.81
N PRO A 251 3.03 5.15 24.87
CA PRO A 251 3.47 4.18 23.84
C PRO A 251 2.50 3.02 23.51
N LEU A 252 1.25 3.33 23.19
CA LEU A 252 0.23 2.43 22.70
C LEU A 252 0.51 2.04 21.24
N PHE A 253 1.24 2.89 20.51
CA PHE A 253 1.60 2.72 19.09
C PHE A 253 3.12 2.84 18.91
N GLY A 254 3.81 1.69 18.89
CA GLY A 254 5.26 1.63 18.71
C GLY A 254 5.67 1.59 17.24
N ASP A 255 6.91 1.99 16.99
CA ASP A 255 7.55 2.34 15.71
C ASP A 255 7.71 1.22 14.66
N THR A 256 7.06 0.07 14.81
CA THR A 256 7.22 -1.04 13.85
C THR A 256 5.85 -1.54 13.41
N PRO A 257 5.48 -1.40 12.12
CA PRO A 257 4.38 -2.18 11.58
C PRO A 257 4.77 -3.65 11.74
N ALA A 258 4.14 -4.33 12.69
CA ALA A 258 4.21 -5.78 12.73
C ALA A 258 3.52 -6.31 11.47
N GLN A 259 3.88 -7.52 11.02
CA GLN A 259 3.25 -8.15 9.86
C GLN A 259 1.72 -8.34 10.02
N ASP A 260 1.19 -8.11 11.23
CA ASP A 260 -0.21 -8.16 11.63
C ASP A 260 -0.85 -6.77 11.88
N ASP A 261 -0.23 -5.66 11.47
CA ASP A 261 -0.84 -4.32 11.63
C ASP A 261 -2.07 -4.17 10.70
N ILE A 262 -3.19 -3.76 11.30
CA ILE A 262 -4.47 -3.67 10.61
C ILE A 262 -4.85 -2.20 10.48
N GLU A 263 -4.95 -1.71 9.24
CA GLU A 263 -5.36 -0.32 8.93
C GLU A 263 -6.69 0.06 9.60
N THR A 264 -7.62 -0.89 9.71
CA THR A 264 -8.90 -0.74 10.42
C THR A 264 -9.27 -2.05 11.10
N GLY A 265 -9.34 -2.04 12.44
CA GLY A 265 -9.70 -3.19 13.26
C GLY A 265 -11.11 -3.04 13.86
N THR A 266 -11.79 -4.16 14.06
CA THR A 266 -13.05 -4.25 14.81
C THR A 266 -12.81 -5.10 16.05
N ILE A 267 -13.04 -4.51 17.23
CA ILE A 267 -13.18 -5.26 18.47
C ILE A 267 -14.61 -5.77 18.50
N TYR A 268 -14.79 -7.06 18.72
CA TYR A 268 -16.10 -7.69 18.83
C TYR A 268 -16.22 -8.38 20.19
N VAL A 269 -17.40 -8.24 20.78
CA VAL A 269 -17.76 -8.86 22.06
C VAL A 269 -18.85 -9.87 21.79
N LEU A 270 -18.62 -11.11 22.22
CA LEU A 270 -19.52 -12.22 22.00
C LEU A 270 -20.06 -12.76 23.32
N ARG A 271 -21.27 -13.30 23.24
CA ARG A 271 -21.92 -14.08 24.29
C ARG A 271 -22.08 -15.51 23.82
N SER A 272 -21.75 -16.48 24.68
CA SER A 272 -21.92 -17.90 24.35
C SER A 272 -23.37 -18.36 24.52
N LEU A 273 -23.87 -19.13 23.56
CA LEU A 273 -25.13 -19.86 23.64
C LEU A 273 -24.93 -21.32 24.12
N SER A 274 -23.76 -21.65 24.66
CA SER A 274 -23.48 -22.99 25.19
C SER A 274 -24.46 -23.38 26.29
N LYS A 275 -24.80 -24.68 26.33
CA LYS A 275 -25.68 -25.29 27.33
C LYS A 275 -24.93 -25.69 28.61
N HIS A 276 -23.63 -25.43 28.69
CA HIS A 276 -22.84 -25.75 29.87
C HIS A 276 -23.41 -25.03 31.12
N PRO A 277 -23.62 -25.72 32.26
CA PRO A 277 -24.28 -25.13 33.43
C PRO A 277 -23.67 -23.81 33.90
N PHE A 278 -22.35 -23.74 33.97
CA PHE A 278 -21.60 -22.52 34.32
C PHE A 278 -21.86 -21.34 33.35
N VAL A 279 -21.99 -21.64 32.05
CA VAL A 279 -22.24 -20.62 31.03
C VAL A 279 -23.68 -20.12 31.11
N VAL A 280 -24.63 -21.02 31.39
CA VAL A 280 -26.05 -20.67 31.52
C VAL A 280 -26.28 -19.77 32.75
N GLU A 281 -25.65 -20.09 33.88
CA GLU A 281 -25.78 -19.33 35.13
C GLU A 281 -25.19 -17.92 35.04
N HIS A 282 -24.09 -17.76 34.29
CA HIS A 282 -23.36 -16.50 34.21
C HIS A 282 -23.38 -15.86 32.81
N ARG A 283 -24.36 -16.20 31.97
CA ARG A 283 -24.40 -15.80 30.55
C ARG A 283 -24.33 -14.29 30.32
N GLU A 284 -24.85 -13.51 31.25
CA GLU A 284 -24.85 -12.04 31.16
C GLU A 284 -23.50 -11.40 31.52
N LEU A 285 -22.61 -12.14 32.17
CA LEU A 285 -21.29 -11.67 32.62
C LEU A 285 -20.15 -12.32 31.82
N ILE A 286 -20.39 -13.48 31.21
CA ILE A 286 -19.41 -14.19 30.41
C ILE A 286 -19.39 -13.61 28.99
N HIS A 287 -18.29 -12.93 28.67
CA HIS A 287 -18.07 -12.36 27.36
C HIS A 287 -16.73 -12.81 26.78
N LYS A 288 -16.74 -13.11 25.48
CA LYS A 288 -15.51 -13.27 24.69
C LYS A 288 -15.18 -11.98 24.00
N ILE A 289 -13.94 -11.52 24.15
CA ILE A 289 -13.45 -10.30 23.52
C ILE A 289 -12.42 -10.71 22.47
N GLY A 290 -12.64 -10.31 21.22
CA GLY A 290 -11.73 -10.60 20.11
C GLY A 290 -11.51 -9.39 19.22
N VAL A 291 -10.44 -9.46 18.42
CA VAL A 291 -10.07 -8.40 17.47
C VAL A 291 -9.94 -9.01 16.08
N THR A 292 -10.53 -8.37 15.08
CA THR A 292 -10.43 -8.79 13.66
C THR A 292 -10.22 -7.58 12.75
N GLY A 293 -9.48 -7.76 11.66
CA GLY A 293 -9.41 -6.75 10.58
C GLY A 293 -10.44 -6.93 9.48
N GLY A 294 -11.12 -8.08 9.46
CA GLY A 294 -12.16 -8.39 8.49
C GLY A 294 -13.57 -8.24 9.07
N LYS A 295 -14.55 -8.82 8.38
CA LYS A 295 -15.92 -8.93 8.87
C LYS A 295 -16.01 -9.84 10.09
N VAL A 296 -16.74 -9.43 11.11
CA VAL A 296 -16.92 -10.20 12.36
C VAL A 296 -17.64 -11.51 12.06
N GLU A 297 -18.62 -11.47 11.16
CA GLU A 297 -19.45 -12.61 10.75
C GLU A 297 -18.59 -13.74 10.16
N THR A 298 -17.57 -13.38 9.38
CA THR A 298 -16.62 -14.36 8.82
C THR A 298 -15.72 -14.96 9.89
N ARG A 299 -15.37 -14.19 10.94
CA ARG A 299 -14.51 -14.65 12.03
C ARG A 299 -15.21 -15.61 12.99
N ILE A 300 -16.53 -15.47 13.16
CA ILE A 300 -17.36 -16.33 14.01
C ILE A 300 -18.03 -17.47 13.23
N ALA A 301 -17.80 -17.56 11.91
CA ALA A 301 -18.37 -18.63 11.09
C ALA A 301 -17.87 -20.00 11.58
N GLY A 302 -18.81 -20.88 11.96
CA GLY A 302 -18.50 -22.21 12.49
C GLY A 302 -18.09 -22.24 13.97
N ALA A 303 -18.46 -21.22 14.76
CA ALA A 303 -18.24 -21.19 16.20
C ALA A 303 -18.78 -22.45 16.91
N GLU A 304 -19.86 -23.07 16.42
CA GLU A 304 -20.41 -24.28 17.04
C GLU A 304 -19.46 -25.49 16.99
N LYS A 305 -18.44 -25.45 16.12
CA LYS A 305 -17.47 -26.56 15.91
C LYS A 305 -16.08 -26.25 16.45
N ASP A 306 -15.86 -25.07 17.03
CA ASP A 306 -14.55 -24.62 17.49
C ASP A 306 -14.54 -24.54 19.02
N ALA A 307 -13.59 -25.26 19.63
CA ALA A 307 -13.39 -25.30 21.08
C ALA A 307 -13.09 -23.90 21.66
N THR A 308 -12.53 -22.99 20.86
CA THR A 308 -12.28 -21.59 21.27
C THR A 308 -13.59 -20.82 21.57
N TYR A 309 -14.71 -21.28 21.01
CA TYR A 309 -16.05 -20.73 21.19
C TYR A 309 -16.95 -21.60 22.08
N LEU A 310 -16.37 -22.50 22.87
CA LEU A 310 -17.11 -23.40 23.78
C LEU A 310 -18.00 -24.43 23.06
N LEU A 311 -17.64 -24.79 21.82
CA LEU A 311 -18.38 -25.73 20.97
C LEU A 311 -19.88 -25.37 20.88
N ALA A 312 -20.16 -24.08 20.77
CA ALA A 312 -21.51 -23.55 20.76
C ALA A 312 -21.61 -22.30 19.88
N ASP A 313 -22.84 -22.01 19.46
CA ASP A 313 -23.14 -20.76 18.78
C ASP A 313 -22.85 -19.55 19.68
N VAL A 314 -22.56 -18.42 19.04
CA VAL A 314 -22.20 -17.18 19.69
C VAL A 314 -23.01 -16.03 19.13
N GLU A 315 -23.42 -15.12 20.01
CA GLU A 315 -24.14 -13.90 19.66
C GLU A 315 -23.19 -12.71 19.76
N VAL A 316 -23.22 -11.81 18.77
CA VAL A 316 -22.48 -10.55 18.81
C VAL A 316 -23.28 -9.53 19.63
N VAL A 317 -22.76 -9.17 20.81
CA VAL A 317 -23.43 -8.23 21.72
C VAL A 317 -22.90 -6.80 21.60
N ALA A 318 -21.67 -6.61 21.13
CA ALA A 318 -21.11 -5.30 20.82
C ALA A 318 -20.01 -5.37 19.76
N THR A 319 -19.86 -4.29 19.00
CA THR A 319 -18.77 -4.10 18.03
C THR A 319 -18.25 -2.68 18.09
N TYR A 320 -16.93 -2.53 18.07
CA TYR A 320 -16.24 -1.24 18.10
C TYR A 320 -15.24 -1.16 16.97
N LYS A 321 -15.47 -0.21 16.06
CA LYS A 321 -14.53 0.09 14.99
C LYS A 321 -13.46 1.05 15.48
N LEU A 322 -12.23 0.77 15.10
CA LEU A 322 -11.04 1.48 15.53
C LEU A 322 -10.04 1.51 14.36
N HIS A 323 -9.31 2.60 14.22
CA HIS A 323 -8.35 2.81 13.13
C HIS A 323 -6.92 2.76 13.67
N ASN A 324 -5.98 2.36 12.81
CA ASN A 324 -4.54 2.33 13.12
C ASN A 324 -4.19 1.48 14.35
N LEU A 325 -4.64 0.22 14.37
CA LEU A 325 -4.50 -0.66 15.53
C LEU A 325 -3.49 -1.78 15.30
N ASN A 326 -2.70 -2.04 16.32
CA ASN A 326 -1.94 -3.27 16.41
C ASN A 326 -2.79 -4.35 17.12
N ARG A 327 -3.24 -5.36 16.37
CA ARG A 327 -4.11 -6.44 16.85
C ARG A 327 -3.54 -7.14 18.07
N THR A 328 -2.28 -7.58 17.98
CA THR A 328 -1.59 -8.34 19.03
C THR A 328 -1.47 -7.54 20.32
N ARG A 329 -1.22 -6.23 20.23
CA ARG A 329 -1.19 -5.35 21.40
C ARG A 329 -2.55 -5.20 22.06
N LEU A 330 -3.63 -5.01 21.30
CA LEU A 330 -4.98 -4.92 21.85
C LEU A 330 -5.39 -6.21 22.56
N GLU A 331 -5.14 -7.36 21.93
CA GLU A 331 -5.37 -8.67 22.56
C GLU A 331 -4.60 -8.75 23.89
N ASN A 332 -3.31 -8.37 23.89
CA ASN A 332 -2.50 -8.34 25.12
C ASN A 332 -3.02 -7.36 26.19
N ILE A 333 -3.54 -6.20 25.80
CA ILE A 333 -4.14 -5.24 26.75
C ILE A 333 -5.37 -5.85 27.41
N PHE A 334 -6.30 -6.41 26.65
CA PHE A 334 -7.48 -7.07 27.23
C PHE A 334 -7.12 -8.27 28.09
N HIS A 335 -6.18 -9.09 27.63
CA HIS A 335 -5.66 -10.21 28.43
C HIS A 335 -5.04 -9.73 29.74
N ARG A 336 -4.24 -8.65 29.73
CA ARG A 336 -3.64 -8.10 30.95
C ARG A 336 -4.70 -7.52 31.88
N LEU A 337 -5.58 -6.67 31.34
CA LEU A 337 -6.59 -5.93 32.08
C LEU A 337 -7.60 -6.86 32.76
N PHE A 338 -8.07 -7.86 32.02
CA PHE A 338 -9.08 -8.82 32.49
C PHE A 338 -8.48 -10.17 32.88
N SER A 339 -7.16 -10.28 33.05
CA SER A 339 -6.46 -11.51 33.44
C SER A 339 -7.08 -12.16 34.68
N ALA A 340 -7.37 -11.36 35.70
CA ALA A 340 -7.96 -11.83 36.95
C ALA A 340 -9.43 -12.30 36.80
N ALA A 341 -10.10 -11.87 35.73
CA ALA A 341 -11.50 -12.20 35.42
C ALA A 341 -11.62 -13.30 34.35
N GLN A 342 -10.51 -13.88 33.92
CA GLN A 342 -10.51 -14.95 32.93
C GLN A 342 -11.24 -16.19 33.49
N ILE A 343 -12.10 -16.77 32.68
CA ILE A 343 -12.87 -17.94 33.09
C ILE A 343 -11.98 -19.17 33.11
N ASP A 344 -12.05 -19.91 34.22
CA ASP A 344 -11.38 -21.21 34.35
C ASP A 344 -12.34 -22.35 33.95
N LEU A 345 -12.54 -22.49 32.65
CA LEU A 345 -13.38 -23.56 32.08
C LEU A 345 -12.52 -24.43 31.16
N THR A 346 -12.50 -25.73 31.42
CA THR A 346 -11.89 -26.73 30.54
C THR A 346 -13.00 -27.47 29.82
N ILE A 347 -12.93 -27.53 28.49
CA ILE A 347 -13.84 -28.30 27.66
C ILE A 347 -13.05 -29.34 26.88
N GLU A 348 -13.67 -30.45 26.51
CA GLU A 348 -13.05 -31.43 25.62
C GLU A 348 -13.34 -31.05 24.17
N ASP A 349 -12.31 -31.00 23.33
CA ASP A 349 -12.46 -30.89 21.88
C ASP A 349 -13.10 -32.17 21.30
N ARG A 350 -13.54 -32.14 20.05
CA ARG A 350 -14.12 -33.28 19.31
C ARG A 350 -13.26 -34.55 19.29
N PHE A 351 -11.98 -34.45 19.65
CA PHE A 351 -11.03 -35.56 19.76
C PHE A 351 -10.77 -36.00 21.21
N GLY A 352 -11.48 -35.44 22.19
CA GLY A 352 -11.32 -35.74 23.62
C GLY A 352 -10.13 -35.02 24.28
N HIS A 353 -9.53 -34.03 23.62
CA HIS A 353 -8.43 -33.26 24.19
C HIS A 353 -8.94 -32.08 25.02
N PRO A 354 -8.44 -31.87 26.25
CA PRO A 354 -8.85 -30.73 27.07
C PRO A 354 -8.31 -29.42 26.48
N VAL A 355 -9.22 -28.48 26.18
CA VAL A 355 -8.94 -27.13 25.69
C VAL A 355 -9.44 -26.12 26.71
N LYS A 356 -8.57 -25.16 27.07
CA LYS A 356 -8.91 -24.03 27.94
C LYS A 356 -8.89 -22.73 27.12
N PRO A 357 -10.04 -22.11 26.87
CA PRO A 357 -10.11 -20.94 26.00
C PRO A 357 -9.72 -19.68 26.77
N ARG A 358 -8.77 -18.91 26.23
CA ARG A 358 -8.13 -17.80 26.94
C ARG A 358 -8.81 -16.44 26.79
N GLU A 359 -9.77 -16.33 25.88
CA GLU A 359 -10.40 -15.06 25.52
C GLU A 359 -11.78 -14.86 26.13
N TRP A 360 -12.16 -15.69 27.12
CA TRP A 360 -13.44 -15.59 27.82
C TRP A 360 -13.22 -14.99 29.21
N PHE A 361 -13.98 -13.93 29.51
CA PHE A 361 -13.84 -13.15 30.74
C PHE A 361 -15.21 -12.97 31.42
N LEU A 362 -15.21 -12.96 32.76
CA LEU A 362 -16.35 -12.65 33.60
C LEU A 362 -16.40 -11.13 33.86
N VAL A 363 -16.84 -10.39 32.85
CA VAL A 363 -16.83 -8.91 32.85
C VAL A 363 -18.15 -8.39 32.28
N PRO A 364 -18.86 -7.48 32.98
CA PRO A 364 -20.07 -6.86 32.46
C PRO A 364 -19.81 -6.04 31.19
N LEU A 365 -20.79 -5.98 30.28
CA LEU A 365 -20.65 -5.28 29.01
C LEU A 365 -20.25 -3.80 29.16
N HIS A 366 -20.86 -3.09 30.12
CA HIS A 366 -20.56 -1.67 30.36
C HIS A 366 -19.11 -1.40 30.77
N VAL A 367 -18.43 -2.38 31.38
CA VAL A 367 -17.01 -2.27 31.73
C VAL A 367 -16.14 -2.46 30.48
N ILE A 368 -16.57 -3.34 29.57
CA ILE A 368 -15.91 -3.54 28.29
C ILE A 368 -16.06 -2.27 27.43
N ASP A 369 -17.25 -1.65 27.42
CA ASP A 369 -17.49 -0.35 26.81
C ASP A 369 -16.51 0.71 27.35
N GLU A 370 -16.42 0.84 28.67
CA GLU A 370 -15.51 1.78 29.34
C GLU A 370 -14.05 1.49 29.00
N ALA A 371 -13.63 0.23 29.01
CA ALA A 371 -12.27 -0.18 28.64
C ALA A 371 -11.95 0.21 27.19
N VAL A 372 -12.88 0.00 26.25
CA VAL A 372 -12.69 0.39 24.85
C VAL A 372 -12.57 1.92 24.70
N GLN A 373 -13.37 2.69 25.44
CA GLN A 373 -13.22 4.15 25.44
C GLN A 373 -11.86 4.59 26.01
N ARG A 374 -11.42 3.96 27.10
CA ARG A 374 -10.11 4.24 27.69
C ARG A 374 -8.93 3.81 26.80
N ILE A 375 -9.14 2.82 25.94
CA ILE A 375 -8.17 2.45 24.90
C ILE A 375 -8.11 3.52 23.81
N ARG A 376 -9.25 4.15 23.48
CA ARG A 376 -9.32 5.23 22.48
C ARG A 376 -8.69 6.52 22.96
N ASP A 377 -8.92 6.89 24.22
CA ASP A 377 -8.35 8.10 24.83
C ASP A 377 -6.93 7.90 25.39
N GLY A 378 -6.46 6.66 25.46
CA GLY A 378 -5.11 6.28 25.90
C GLY A 378 -4.95 6.11 27.41
N SER A 379 -5.99 6.36 28.21
CA SER A 379 -5.97 6.27 29.68
C SER A 379 -6.06 4.83 30.23
N ILE A 380 -6.13 3.81 29.38
CA ILE A 380 -6.25 2.40 29.81
C ILE A 380 -5.06 1.92 30.65
N THR A 381 -3.91 2.58 30.56
CA THR A 381 -2.73 2.24 31.35
C THR A 381 -2.90 2.58 32.83
N ASP A 382 -3.74 3.57 33.14
CA ASP A 382 -3.88 4.15 34.47
C ASP A 382 -4.96 3.44 35.29
N VAL A 383 -5.49 2.32 34.79
CA VAL A 383 -6.68 1.68 35.35
C VAL A 383 -6.51 0.17 35.45
N VAL A 384 -7.11 -0.41 36.48
CA VAL A 384 -7.10 -1.86 36.73
C VAL A 384 -8.53 -2.32 36.95
N TYR A 385 -8.83 -3.52 36.45
CA TYR A 385 -10.13 -4.15 36.72
C TYR A 385 -10.15 -4.76 38.11
N ASP A 386 -11.11 -4.34 38.94
CA ASP A 386 -11.38 -4.96 40.25
C ASP A 386 -12.53 -5.96 40.13
N LEU A 387 -12.27 -7.24 40.46
CA LEU A 387 -13.29 -8.29 40.45
C LEU A 387 -14.38 -8.08 41.48
N LYS A 388 -14.07 -7.45 42.62
CA LYS A 388 -15.04 -7.35 43.72
C LYS A 388 -16.13 -6.33 43.41
N SER A 389 -15.75 -5.20 42.83
CA SER A 389 -16.67 -4.15 42.42
C SER A 389 -17.15 -4.26 40.98
N ALA A 390 -16.54 -5.15 40.19
CA ALA A 390 -16.77 -5.32 38.75
C ALA A 390 -16.66 -3.99 37.99
N ARG A 391 -15.60 -3.21 38.28
CA ARG A 391 -15.36 -1.86 37.74
C ARG A 391 -13.88 -1.64 37.44
N LEU A 392 -13.61 -0.68 36.55
CA LEU A 392 -12.26 -0.16 36.35
C LEU A 392 -11.96 0.90 37.42
N ILE A 393 -10.98 0.65 38.26
CA ILE A 393 -10.49 1.59 39.27
C ILE A 393 -9.18 2.22 38.81
N GLY A 394 -8.95 3.49 39.14
CA GLY A 394 -7.69 4.16 38.85
C GLY A 394 -6.55 3.54 39.67
N GLN A 395 -5.40 3.31 39.03
CA GLN A 395 -4.16 2.99 39.72
C GLN A 395 -3.77 4.20 40.56
N THR A 396 -3.95 4.09 41.88
CA THR A 396 -3.31 5.04 42.79
C THR A 396 -1.83 4.69 42.77
N GLN A 397 -0.99 5.61 42.27
CA GLN A 397 0.47 5.45 42.29
C GLN A 397 0.92 5.07 43.71
N GLN A 398 1.56 3.91 43.85
CA GLN A 398 2.43 3.61 44.99
C GLN A 398 3.88 3.80 44.57
#